data_AF-A0A252B2E4-F1
#
_entry.id   AF-A0A252B2E4-F1
#
_cell.length_a   1.000
_cell.length_b   1.000
_cell.length_c   1.000
_cell.angle_alpha   90.00
_cell.angle_beta   90.00
_cell.angle_gamma   90.00
#
_symmetry.space_group_name_H-M   'P 1'
#
loop_
_entity.id
_entity.type
_entity.pdbx_description
1 polymer ?
#
loop_
_entity_poly.entity_id
_entity_poly.type
_entity_poly.pdbx_seq_one_letter_code
_entity_poly.pdbx_strand_id
1 'polypeptide(L)'
;MVILVDRDYNDLDGFCDCDNVFMTEFYSAENYLVNEDVLEILLKDIFPCHALPGVRKEIISLFNSDYSNFLEITTDINRRIYIARKIPVEITRRLPKSLGQISSVELGKVTAINVSVEELIPYEREPLFNEIESLCASFSKLEPKTRYRGKFAIKFFMIWLDKLANEFSTWSLGLFGSVKPEGVVRRAELTLSTFASKSCIPSNFIQFVNRMA
;
A
#
# COMPACT_ATOMS: atom_id res chain seq x y z
N MET A 1 19.31 -19.87 -11.25
CA MET A 1 18.62 -19.52 -9.99
C MET A 1 18.07 -18.12 -10.14
N VAL A 2 16.75 -17.95 -9.97
CA VAL A 2 16.07 -16.66 -10.10
C VAL A 2 16.16 -15.90 -8.79
N ILE A 3 16.52 -14.62 -8.85
CA ILE A 3 16.55 -13.71 -7.70
C ILE A 3 15.48 -12.64 -7.92
N LEU A 4 14.58 -12.49 -6.95
CA LEU A 4 13.55 -11.45 -6.96
C LEU A 4 13.93 -10.37 -5.94
N VAL A 5 13.95 -9.11 -6.37
CA VAL A 5 14.42 -7.98 -5.57
C VAL A 5 13.33 -6.91 -5.52
N ASP A 6 12.92 -6.53 -4.31
CA ASP A 6 12.09 -5.34 -4.11
C ASP A 6 12.97 -4.09 -4.22
N ARG A 7 12.43 -2.97 -4.70
CA ARG A 7 13.21 -1.73 -4.79
C ARG A 7 13.65 -1.19 -3.44
N ASP A 8 12.84 -1.31 -2.38
CA ASP A 8 13.10 -0.79 -1.01
C ASP A 8 13.87 0.55 -0.96
N TYR A 9 13.51 1.48 -1.85
CA TYR A 9 14.19 2.75 -2.15
C TYR A 9 15.63 2.69 -2.69
N ASN A 10 16.35 1.58 -2.55
CA ASN A 10 17.74 1.43 -2.99
C ASN A 10 17.92 0.76 -4.35
N ASP A 11 16.83 0.35 -4.99
CA ASP A 11 16.83 -0.38 -6.26
C ASP A 11 17.84 -1.55 -6.18
N LEU A 12 18.80 -1.66 -7.09
CA LEU A 12 19.84 -2.68 -7.04
C LEU A 12 21.09 -2.27 -6.27
N ASP A 13 21.14 -1.10 -5.62
CA ASP A 13 22.27 -0.66 -4.76
C ASP A 13 23.68 -0.87 -5.36
N GLY A 14 23.84 -0.62 -6.66
CA GLY A 14 25.11 -0.78 -7.38
C GLY A 14 25.41 -2.21 -7.87
N PHE A 15 24.56 -3.19 -7.58
CA PHE A 15 24.62 -4.50 -8.25
C PHE A 15 24.24 -4.36 -9.73
N CYS A 16 24.96 -5.09 -10.60
CA CYS A 16 24.63 -5.13 -12.01
C CYS A 16 23.27 -5.80 -12.21
N ASP A 17 22.49 -5.24 -13.15
CA ASP A 17 21.32 -5.91 -13.69
C ASP A 17 21.78 -7.18 -14.42
N CYS A 18 21.64 -8.32 -13.75
CA CYS A 18 22.02 -9.64 -14.26
C CYS A 18 20.79 -10.34 -14.83
N ASP A 19 20.98 -11.18 -15.86
CA ASP A 19 19.87 -11.86 -16.57
C ASP A 19 18.96 -12.72 -15.68
N ASN A 20 19.41 -13.08 -14.47
CA ASN A 20 18.66 -13.88 -13.51
C ASN A 20 18.08 -13.08 -12.32
N VAL A 21 18.18 -11.74 -12.35
CA VAL A 21 17.64 -10.83 -11.33
C VAL A 21 16.42 -10.11 -11.89
N PHE A 22 15.31 -10.17 -11.16
CA PHE A 22 14.13 -9.37 -11.45
C PHE A 22 13.88 -8.40 -10.31
N MET A 23 13.92 -7.10 -10.62
CA MET A 23 13.55 -6.05 -9.68
C MET A 23 12.10 -5.62 -9.92
N THR A 24 11.34 -5.45 -8.84
CA THR A 24 9.96 -4.95 -8.93
C THR A 24 9.91 -3.54 -9.53
N GLU A 25 8.85 -3.22 -10.27
CA GLU A 25 8.59 -1.86 -10.75
C GLU A 25 8.20 -0.93 -9.60
N PHE A 26 7.41 -1.45 -8.67
CA PHE A 26 6.98 -0.76 -7.46
C PHE A 26 7.98 -0.95 -6.31
N TYR A 27 7.74 -0.27 -5.19
CA TYR A 27 8.54 -0.35 -3.98
C TYR A 27 8.71 -1.79 -3.51
N SER A 28 7.62 -2.55 -3.45
CA SER A 28 7.62 -3.99 -3.17
C SER A 28 6.43 -4.71 -3.82
N ALA A 29 6.41 -6.04 -3.74
CA ALA A 29 5.31 -6.87 -4.24
C ALA A 29 3.93 -6.49 -3.64
N GLU A 30 3.87 -6.01 -2.39
CA GLU A 30 2.60 -5.62 -1.77
C GLU A 30 1.93 -4.42 -2.46
N ASN A 31 2.69 -3.54 -3.11
CA ASN A 31 2.11 -2.40 -3.82
C ASN A 31 1.25 -2.83 -5.01
N TYR A 32 1.47 -4.01 -5.59
CA TYR A 32 0.61 -4.54 -6.67
C TYR A 32 -0.74 -5.03 -6.16
N LEU A 33 -0.86 -5.28 -4.85
CA LEU A 33 -2.06 -5.86 -4.24
C LEU A 33 -3.11 -4.81 -3.83
N VAL A 34 -2.74 -3.53 -3.87
CA VAL A 34 -3.56 -2.42 -3.35
C VAL A 34 -3.83 -1.42 -4.46
N ASN A 35 -4.89 -1.69 -5.23
CA ASN A 35 -5.36 -0.81 -6.29
C ASN A 35 -6.86 -1.04 -6.55
N GLU A 36 -7.43 -0.17 -7.39
CA GLU A 36 -8.85 -0.21 -7.74
C GLU A 36 -9.27 -1.45 -8.53
N ASP A 37 -8.39 -2.01 -9.36
CA ASP A 37 -8.69 -3.22 -10.14
C ASP A 37 -8.87 -4.44 -9.22
N VAL A 38 -7.96 -4.60 -8.25
CA VAL A 38 -8.08 -5.63 -7.21
C VAL A 38 -9.37 -5.40 -6.43
N LEU A 39 -9.65 -4.17 -5.97
CA LEU A 39 -10.86 -3.87 -5.22
C LEU A 39 -12.14 -4.17 -6.05
N GLU A 40 -12.22 -3.76 -7.31
CA GLU A 40 -13.37 -4.02 -8.19
C GLU A 40 -13.65 -5.52 -8.32
N ILE A 41 -12.61 -6.35 -8.43
CA ILE A 41 -12.76 -7.81 -8.49
C ILE A 41 -13.19 -8.37 -7.13
N LEU A 42 -12.62 -7.92 -6.01
CA LEU A 42 -13.05 -8.33 -4.68
C LEU A 42 -14.53 -7.96 -4.44
N LEU A 43 -14.97 -6.79 -4.92
CA LEU A 43 -16.35 -6.33 -4.80
C LEU A 43 -17.35 -7.19 -5.59
N LYS A 44 -16.91 -7.86 -6.65
CA LYS A 44 -17.74 -8.81 -7.39
C LYS A 44 -17.78 -10.17 -6.72
N ASP A 45 -16.61 -10.64 -6.30
CA ASP A 45 -16.45 -12.04 -5.94
C ASP A 45 -16.68 -12.29 -4.46
N ILE A 46 -16.13 -11.44 -3.59
CA ILE A 46 -16.11 -11.62 -2.12
C ILE A 46 -17.21 -10.80 -1.45
N PHE A 47 -17.43 -9.59 -1.93
CA PHE A 47 -18.58 -8.80 -1.53
C PHE A 47 -19.74 -9.08 -2.48
N PRO A 48 -20.99 -9.11 -2.01
CA PRO A 48 -22.16 -9.39 -2.82
C PRO A 48 -22.57 -8.25 -3.80
N CYS A 49 -21.63 -7.56 -4.44
CA CYS A 49 -21.88 -6.40 -5.31
C CYS A 49 -21.73 -6.68 -6.82
N HIS A 50 -21.75 -7.95 -7.25
CA HIS A 50 -21.60 -8.31 -8.67
C HIS A 50 -22.61 -7.60 -9.60
N ALA A 51 -23.88 -7.52 -9.21
CA ALA A 51 -24.96 -6.90 -9.98
C ALA A 51 -25.12 -5.39 -9.72
N LEU A 52 -24.24 -4.77 -8.93
CA LEU A 52 -24.41 -3.40 -8.42
C LEU A 52 -23.28 -2.46 -8.88
N PRO A 53 -23.16 -2.14 -10.17
CA PRO A 53 -22.05 -1.33 -10.69
C PRO A 53 -22.01 0.10 -10.14
N GLY A 54 -23.16 0.70 -9.81
CA GLY A 54 -23.22 2.03 -9.19
C GLY A 54 -22.59 2.03 -7.80
N VAL A 55 -23.00 1.10 -6.95
CA VAL A 55 -22.45 0.90 -5.60
C VAL A 55 -20.95 0.62 -5.65
N ARG A 56 -20.48 -0.23 -6.57
CA ARG A 56 -19.04 -0.50 -6.70
C ARG A 56 -18.25 0.75 -7.06
N LYS A 57 -18.75 1.59 -7.97
CA LYS A 57 -18.10 2.87 -8.31
C LYS A 57 -17.99 3.81 -7.11
N GLU A 58 -19.05 3.91 -6.31
CA GLU A 58 -19.04 4.73 -5.09
C GLU A 58 -18.02 4.21 -4.07
N ILE A 59 -17.98 2.89 -3.84
CA ILE A 59 -17.01 2.26 -2.93
C ILE A 59 -15.57 2.46 -3.41
N ILE A 60 -15.30 2.30 -4.72
CA ILE A 60 -13.98 2.53 -5.30
C ILE A 60 -13.58 4.00 -5.18
N SER A 61 -14.51 4.93 -5.43
CA SER A 61 -14.25 6.36 -5.24
C SER A 61 -13.91 6.69 -3.79
N LEU A 62 -14.63 6.10 -2.84
CA LEU A 62 -14.35 6.27 -1.41
C LEU A 62 -12.97 5.72 -1.06
N PHE A 63 -12.66 4.50 -1.51
CA PHE A 63 -11.36 3.88 -1.32
C PHE A 63 -10.22 4.77 -1.85
N ASN A 64 -10.37 5.29 -3.08
CA ASN A 64 -9.35 6.14 -3.69
C ASN A 64 -9.12 7.43 -2.88
N SER A 65 -10.18 8.01 -2.33
CA SER A 65 -10.09 9.18 -1.43
C SER A 65 -9.39 8.82 -0.12
N ASP A 66 -9.85 7.77 0.57
CA ASP A 66 -9.29 7.33 1.86
C ASP A 66 -7.83 6.92 1.72
N TYR A 67 -7.48 6.21 0.64
CA TYR A 67 -6.12 5.75 0.40
C TYR A 67 -5.18 6.91 0.07
N SER A 68 -5.65 7.92 -0.68
CA SER A 68 -4.86 9.12 -0.96
C SER A 68 -4.57 9.90 0.33
N ASN A 69 -5.57 10.10 1.20
CA ASN A 69 -5.39 10.71 2.52
C ASN A 69 -4.42 9.89 3.39
N PHE A 70 -4.54 8.56 3.38
CA PHE A 70 -3.58 7.70 4.08
C PHE A 70 -2.13 7.86 3.56
N LEU A 71 -1.93 7.97 2.25
CA LEU A 71 -0.61 8.20 1.66
C LEU A 71 -0.04 9.57 2.06
N GLU A 72 -0.86 10.60 2.12
CA GLU A 72 -0.48 11.92 2.65
C GLU A 72 -0.03 11.83 4.10
N ILE A 73 -0.83 11.21 4.98
CA ILE A 73 -0.50 11.00 6.41
C ILE A 73 0.84 10.28 6.58
N THR A 74 1.14 9.31 5.70
CA THR A 74 2.36 8.50 5.80
C THR A 74 3.55 9.08 5.03
N THR A 75 3.43 10.25 4.43
CA THR A 75 4.47 10.87 3.60
C THR A 75 5.76 11.10 4.39
N ASP A 76 5.68 11.72 5.57
CA ASP A 76 6.88 12.03 6.36
C ASP A 76 7.56 10.77 6.90
N ILE A 77 6.78 9.75 7.25
CA ILE A 77 7.29 8.44 7.67
C ILE A 77 8.07 7.80 6.52
N ASN A 78 7.50 7.78 5.32
CA ASN A 78 8.14 7.24 4.13
C ASN A 78 9.39 8.05 3.75
N ARG A 79 9.35 9.38 3.90
CA ARG A 79 10.52 10.25 3.67
C ARG A 79 11.65 9.91 4.64
N ARG A 80 11.35 9.68 5.92
CA ARG A 80 12.38 9.29 6.89
C ARG A 80 12.99 7.93 6.56
N ILE A 81 12.15 6.95 6.19
CA ILE A 81 12.65 5.65 5.73
C ILE A 81 13.52 5.81 4.48
N TYR A 82 13.11 6.63 3.51
CA TYR A 82 13.89 6.91 2.30
C TYR A 82 15.26 7.50 2.62
N ILE A 83 15.32 8.51 3.51
CA ILE A 83 16.58 9.14 3.91
C ILE A 83 17.51 8.11 4.58
N ALA A 84 17.03 7.34 5.56
CA ALA A 84 17.83 6.30 6.22
C ALA A 84 18.32 5.19 5.28
N ARG A 85 17.68 5.02 4.11
CA ARG A 85 18.14 4.09 3.07
C ARG A 85 19.22 4.70 2.17
N LYS A 86 19.26 6.02 2.03
CA LYS A 86 20.16 6.73 1.10
C LYS A 86 21.42 7.29 1.72
N ILE A 87 21.46 7.48 3.03
CA ILE A 87 22.63 7.94 3.76
C ILE A 87 22.95 6.98 4.91
N PRO A 88 24.21 6.95 5.40
CA PRO A 88 24.61 6.11 6.52
C PRO A 88 24.06 6.66 7.84
N VAL A 89 22.75 6.55 8.02
CA VAL A 89 22.03 6.88 9.25
C VAL A 89 21.08 5.74 9.56
N GLU A 90 21.29 5.09 10.70
CA GLU A 90 20.47 3.96 11.13
C GLU A 90 19.15 4.40 11.78
N ILE A 91 18.08 3.64 11.54
CA ILE A 91 16.83 3.73 12.31
C ILE A 91 16.99 2.87 13.56
N THR A 92 17.01 3.48 14.73
CA THR A 92 17.35 2.81 16.01
C THR A 92 16.23 1.93 16.55
N ARG A 93 15.01 2.10 16.03
CA ARG A 93 13.83 1.32 16.42
C ARG A 93 13.27 0.54 15.24
N ARG A 94 12.70 -0.63 15.53
CA ARG A 94 11.90 -1.36 14.53
C ARG A 94 10.73 -0.49 14.06
N LEU A 95 10.53 -0.46 12.74
CA LEU A 95 9.41 0.24 12.11
C LEU A 95 8.06 -0.17 12.73
N PRO A 96 7.06 0.73 12.75
CA PRO A 96 5.75 0.45 13.32
C PRO A 96 5.14 -0.86 12.79
N LYS A 97 4.77 -1.73 13.73
CA LYS A 97 4.18 -3.04 13.41
C LYS A 97 2.68 -2.96 13.19
N SER A 98 2.00 -2.00 13.80
CA SER A 98 0.56 -1.79 13.63
C SER A 98 0.29 -0.47 12.92
N LEU A 99 -0.74 -0.45 12.07
CA LEU A 99 -1.20 0.78 11.43
C LEU A 99 -1.77 1.76 12.46
N GLY A 100 -2.34 1.25 13.57
CA GLY A 100 -2.90 2.08 14.64
C GLY A 100 -1.87 2.90 15.43
N GLN A 101 -0.58 2.76 15.13
CA GLN A 101 0.47 3.66 15.63
C GLN A 101 0.68 4.87 14.71
N ILE A 102 0.12 4.83 13.50
CA ILE A 102 0.34 5.81 12.43
C ILE A 102 -0.97 6.54 12.11
N SER A 103 -2.04 5.78 11.89
CA SER A 103 -3.34 6.32 11.48
C SER A 103 -4.50 5.52 12.06
N SER A 104 -5.61 6.20 12.31
CA SER A 104 -6.93 5.58 12.47
C SER A 104 -7.62 5.53 11.10
N VAL A 105 -8.23 4.39 10.79
CA VAL A 105 -8.90 4.15 9.50
C VAL A 105 -10.37 3.83 9.76
N GLU A 106 -11.24 4.73 9.34
CA GLU A 106 -12.68 4.52 9.17
C GLU A 106 -13.05 4.82 7.72
N LEU A 107 -14.17 4.27 7.24
CA LEU A 107 -14.65 4.56 5.88
C LEU A 107 -14.99 6.05 5.75
N GLY A 108 -14.37 6.73 4.78
CA GLY A 108 -14.52 8.18 4.56
C GLY A 108 -13.78 9.06 5.57
N LYS A 109 -13.02 8.48 6.50
CA LYS A 109 -12.28 9.23 7.51
C LYS A 109 -11.01 8.50 7.91
N VAL A 110 -9.91 8.93 7.32
CA VAL A 110 -8.56 8.54 7.74
C VAL A 110 -7.92 9.71 8.49
N THR A 111 -7.39 9.45 9.68
CA THR A 111 -6.78 10.48 10.53
C THR A 111 -5.44 10.03 11.05
N ALA A 112 -4.46 10.94 11.08
CA ALA A 112 -3.18 10.70 11.72
C ALA A 112 -3.36 10.47 13.24
N ILE A 113 -2.54 9.60 13.82
CA ILE A 113 -2.38 9.51 15.26
C ILE A 113 -1.40 10.60 15.70
N ASN A 114 -1.68 11.25 16.84
CA ASN A 114 -0.86 12.34 17.36
C ASN A 114 0.45 11.82 18.00
N VAL A 115 1.37 11.36 17.15
CA VAL A 115 2.73 10.95 17.50
C VAL A 115 3.67 11.57 16.48
N SER A 116 4.81 12.10 16.93
CA SER A 116 5.78 12.70 16.02
C SER A 116 6.44 11.64 15.13
N VAL A 117 6.81 12.04 13.91
CA VAL A 117 7.46 11.13 12.97
C VAL A 117 8.85 10.70 13.48
N GLU A 118 9.52 11.54 14.25
CA GLU A 118 10.80 11.27 14.91
C GLU A 118 10.66 10.18 15.98
N GLU A 119 9.53 10.13 16.70
CA GLU A 119 9.28 9.07 17.68
C GLU A 119 8.94 7.74 16.99
N LEU A 120 8.23 7.79 15.86
CA LEU A 120 7.89 6.61 15.06
C LEU A 120 9.11 6.03 14.34
N ILE A 121 9.97 6.90 13.82
CA ILE A 121 11.16 6.58 13.01
C ILE A 121 12.37 7.31 13.58
N PRO A 122 12.86 6.91 14.76
CA PRO A 122 14.01 7.55 15.39
C PRO A 122 15.27 7.17 14.65
N TYR A 123 16.10 8.17 14.35
CA TYR A 123 17.45 7.93 13.84
C TYR A 123 18.45 7.83 14.98
N GLU A 124 19.61 7.24 14.71
CA GLU A 124 20.75 7.28 15.63
C GLU A 124 21.31 8.70 15.80
N ARG A 125 21.22 9.50 14.73
CA ARG A 125 21.51 10.93 14.67
C ARG A 125 20.56 11.58 13.68
N GLU A 126 20.15 12.83 13.94
CA GLU A 126 19.44 13.56 12.90
C GLU A 126 20.42 13.97 11.77
N PRO A 127 20.06 13.74 10.50
CA PRO A 127 20.82 14.22 9.35
C PRO A 127 20.93 15.75 9.35
N LEU A 128 22.07 16.26 8.88
CA LEU A 128 22.28 17.67 8.64
C LEU A 128 21.45 18.13 7.43
N PHE A 129 21.09 19.42 7.39
CA PHE A 129 20.28 19.99 6.32
C PHE A 129 20.85 19.72 4.92
N ASN A 130 22.16 19.89 4.76
CA ASN A 130 22.86 19.66 3.50
C ASN A 130 22.90 18.17 3.08
N GLU A 131 22.76 17.22 4.01
CA GLU A 131 22.68 15.78 3.70
C GLU A 131 21.32 15.41 3.09
N ILE A 132 20.25 16.14 3.43
CA ILE A 132 18.87 15.75 3.08
C ILE A 132 18.20 16.63 2.04
N GLU A 133 18.71 17.83 1.75
CA GLU A 133 18.05 18.76 0.82
C GLU A 133 17.76 18.12 -0.55
N SER A 134 18.79 17.50 -1.17
CA SER A 134 18.67 16.82 -2.46
C SER A 134 17.82 15.53 -2.38
N LEU A 135 17.84 14.85 -1.23
CA LEU A 135 17.04 13.65 -0.98
C LEU A 135 15.56 13.98 -0.86
N CYS A 136 15.21 15.06 -0.16
CA CYS A 136 13.84 15.55 -0.04
C CYS A 136 13.28 15.94 -1.42
N ALA A 137 14.06 16.64 -2.25
CA ALA A 137 13.67 16.99 -3.61
C ALA A 137 13.54 15.78 -4.54
N SER A 138 14.29 14.70 -4.27
CA SER A 138 14.17 13.44 -5.02
C SER A 138 12.94 12.65 -4.55
N PHE A 139 12.70 12.59 -3.24
CA PHE A 139 11.58 11.91 -2.63
C PHE A 139 10.24 12.51 -3.07
N SER A 140 10.14 13.84 -3.18
CA SER A 140 8.90 14.52 -3.60
C SER A 140 8.46 14.20 -5.05
N LYS A 141 9.35 13.61 -5.85
CA LYS A 141 9.05 13.15 -7.22
C LYS A 141 8.57 11.70 -7.26
N LEU A 142 8.62 10.98 -6.15
CA LEU A 142 8.17 9.59 -6.08
C LEU A 142 6.64 9.54 -6.08
N GLU A 143 6.07 8.67 -6.91
CA GLU A 143 4.63 8.42 -6.93
C GLU A 143 4.21 7.63 -5.67
N PRO A 144 3.40 8.18 -4.75
CA PRO A 144 3.16 7.57 -3.44
C PRO A 144 2.59 6.16 -3.51
N LYS A 145 1.60 5.91 -4.40
CA LYS A 145 0.92 4.60 -4.50
C LYS A 145 1.88 3.46 -4.82
N THR A 146 2.88 3.72 -5.66
CA THR A 146 3.79 2.70 -6.18
C THR A 146 5.16 2.73 -5.52
N ARG A 147 5.59 3.87 -4.96
CA ARG A 147 6.95 4.06 -4.42
C ARG A 147 7.00 4.13 -2.91
N TYR A 148 5.88 4.31 -2.21
CA TYR A 148 5.87 4.22 -0.75
C TYR A 148 5.82 2.77 -0.27
N ARG A 149 6.15 2.59 1.02
CA ARG A 149 6.28 1.28 1.65
C ARG A 149 5.02 0.43 1.50
N GLY A 150 5.09 -0.63 0.68
CA GLY A 150 3.96 -1.53 0.40
C GLY A 150 3.35 -2.20 1.63
N LYS A 151 4.17 -2.47 2.65
CA LYS A 151 3.68 -3.02 3.93
C LYS A 151 2.72 -2.11 4.69
N PHE A 152 2.78 -0.79 4.45
CA PHE A 152 1.79 0.15 4.98
C PHE A 152 0.52 0.12 4.14
N ALA A 153 0.65 0.12 2.81
CA ALA A 153 -0.48 0.01 1.89
C ALA A 153 -1.33 -1.25 2.15
N ILE A 154 -0.71 -2.41 2.30
CA ILE A 154 -1.45 -3.66 2.51
C ILE A 154 -2.20 -3.69 3.84
N LYS A 155 -1.61 -3.12 4.90
CA LYS A 155 -2.27 -3.02 6.21
C LYS A 155 -3.46 -2.06 6.17
N PHE A 156 -3.28 -0.92 5.51
CA PHE A 156 -4.37 0.01 5.25
C PHE A 156 -5.51 -0.72 4.52
N PHE A 157 -5.20 -1.41 3.42
CA PHE A 157 -6.21 -2.08 2.61
C PHE A 157 -6.96 -3.15 3.39
N MET A 158 -6.26 -4.00 4.15
CA MET A 158 -6.90 -5.02 4.99
C MET A 158 -7.81 -4.41 6.05
N ILE A 159 -7.38 -3.35 6.74
CA ILE A 159 -8.23 -2.67 7.74
C ILE A 159 -9.43 -2.01 7.07
N TRP A 160 -9.22 -1.35 5.93
CA TRP A 160 -10.29 -0.68 5.19
C TRP A 160 -11.34 -1.67 4.69
N LEU A 161 -10.92 -2.80 4.12
CA LEU A 161 -11.81 -3.89 3.69
C LEU A 161 -12.58 -4.51 4.86
N ASP A 162 -11.96 -4.58 6.04
CA ASP A 162 -12.60 -5.02 7.26
C ASP A 162 -13.73 -4.08 7.68
N LYS A 163 -13.48 -2.77 7.64
CA LYS A 163 -14.49 -1.74 7.89
C LYS A 163 -15.62 -1.80 6.88
N LEU A 164 -15.30 -2.00 5.60
CA LEU A 164 -16.29 -2.21 4.55
C LEU A 164 -17.14 -3.45 4.85
N ALA A 165 -16.54 -4.59 5.18
CA ALA A 165 -17.27 -5.82 5.52
C ALA A 165 -18.21 -5.65 6.73
N ASN A 166 -17.79 -4.85 7.72
CA ASN A 166 -18.64 -4.52 8.86
C ASN A 166 -19.84 -3.65 8.43
N GLU A 167 -19.65 -2.64 7.57
CA GLU A 167 -20.73 -1.81 7.02
C GLU A 167 -21.75 -2.63 6.20
N PHE A 168 -21.27 -3.60 5.41
CA PHE A 168 -22.14 -4.56 4.71
C PHE A 168 -22.98 -5.40 5.68
N SER A 169 -22.39 -5.81 6.81
CA SER A 169 -23.04 -6.70 7.77
C SER A 169 -24.08 -5.98 8.62
N THR A 170 -23.82 -4.72 8.99
CA THR A 170 -24.76 -3.89 9.75
C THR A 170 -25.88 -3.32 8.89
N TRP A 171 -25.62 -3.11 7.60
CA TRP A 171 -26.54 -2.54 6.62
C TRP A 171 -27.24 -1.28 7.16
N SER A 172 -26.47 -0.22 7.35
CA SER A 172 -26.99 1.13 7.59
C SER A 172 -27.34 1.81 6.25
N LEU A 173 -28.18 2.86 6.26
CA LEU A 173 -28.50 3.68 5.07
C LEU A 173 -27.27 4.40 4.45
N GLY A 174 -26.05 4.08 4.87
CA GLY A 174 -24.77 4.61 4.41
C GLY A 174 -24.43 4.23 2.97
N LEU A 175 -23.26 3.61 2.74
CA LEU A 175 -22.68 3.40 1.39
C LEU A 175 -23.53 2.57 0.42
N PHE A 176 -24.51 1.84 0.93
CA PHE A 176 -25.40 0.98 0.13
C PHE A 176 -26.76 1.64 -0.13
N GLY A 177 -27.00 2.82 0.45
CA GLY A 177 -28.26 3.54 0.34
C GLY A 177 -29.47 2.64 0.60
N SER A 178 -30.38 2.58 -0.36
CA SER A 178 -31.58 1.74 -0.33
C SER A 178 -31.38 0.32 -0.90
N VAL A 179 -30.24 0.03 -1.52
CA VAL A 179 -30.01 -1.24 -2.22
C VAL A 179 -29.23 -2.17 -1.31
N LYS A 180 -29.94 -3.08 -0.64
CA LYS A 180 -29.30 -4.15 0.12
C LYS A 180 -28.68 -5.18 -0.82
N PRO A 181 -27.35 -5.40 -0.77
CA PRO A 181 -26.73 -6.49 -1.51
C PRO A 181 -27.26 -7.85 -1.02
N GLU A 182 -27.58 -8.76 -1.94
CA GLU A 182 -28.00 -10.12 -1.58
C GLU A 182 -26.79 -11.00 -1.29
N GLY A 183 -26.68 -11.51 -0.07
CA GLY A 183 -25.64 -12.45 0.33
C GLY A 183 -24.83 -12.00 1.55
N VAL A 184 -23.74 -12.70 1.80
CA VAL A 184 -22.85 -12.47 2.95
C VAL A 184 -21.44 -12.22 2.44
N VAL A 185 -20.74 -11.26 3.04
CA VAL A 185 -19.33 -11.00 2.73
C VAL A 185 -18.49 -12.20 3.16
N ARG A 186 -17.72 -12.78 2.23
CA ARG A 186 -16.82 -13.91 2.52
C ARG A 186 -15.52 -13.41 3.16
N ARG A 187 -15.60 -12.83 4.36
CA ARG A 187 -14.48 -12.15 5.07
C ARG A 187 -13.24 -13.02 5.23
N ALA A 188 -13.42 -14.34 5.40
CA ALA A 188 -12.30 -15.30 5.48
C ALA A 188 -11.46 -15.38 4.20
N GLU A 189 -11.99 -14.96 3.05
CA GLU A 189 -11.28 -14.92 1.76
C GLU A 189 -10.48 -13.63 1.55
N LEU A 190 -10.56 -12.64 2.47
CA LEU A 190 -9.75 -11.42 2.42
C LEU A 190 -8.31 -11.69 2.87
N THR A 191 -7.57 -12.42 2.02
CA THR A 191 -6.20 -12.86 2.27
C THR A 191 -5.24 -12.35 1.21
N LEU A 192 -3.94 -12.34 1.52
CA LEU A 192 -2.90 -11.93 0.57
C LEU A 192 -2.89 -12.79 -0.70
N SER A 193 -3.12 -14.09 -0.59
CA SER A 193 -3.18 -14.98 -1.76
C SER A 193 -4.36 -14.64 -2.66
N THR A 194 -5.51 -14.30 -2.07
CA THR A 194 -6.67 -13.83 -2.84
C THR A 194 -6.35 -12.54 -3.57
N PHE A 195 -5.74 -11.56 -2.89
CA PHE A 195 -5.36 -10.29 -3.54
C PHE A 195 -4.36 -10.52 -4.67
N ALA A 196 -3.35 -11.36 -4.44
CA ALA A 196 -2.36 -11.72 -5.46
C ALA A 196 -3.00 -12.37 -6.69
N SER A 197 -3.96 -13.28 -6.51
CA SER A 197 -4.68 -13.92 -7.62
C SER A 197 -5.48 -12.94 -8.48
N LYS A 198 -5.82 -11.76 -7.94
CA LYS A 198 -6.59 -10.71 -8.63
C LYS A 198 -5.74 -9.52 -9.06
N SER A 199 -4.47 -9.49 -8.67
CA SER A 199 -3.52 -8.46 -9.07
C SER A 199 -2.94 -8.72 -10.45
N CYS A 200 -2.55 -7.65 -11.14
CA CYS A 200 -1.81 -7.76 -12.39
C CYS A 200 -0.39 -8.28 -12.14
N ILE A 201 0.10 -9.09 -13.08
CA ILE A 201 1.51 -9.50 -13.11
C ILE A 201 2.37 -8.25 -13.43
N PRO A 202 3.53 -8.05 -12.79
CA PRO A 202 4.42 -6.93 -13.12
C PRO A 202 4.77 -6.92 -14.61
N SER A 203 4.75 -5.75 -15.25
CA SER A 203 4.74 -5.67 -16.72
C SER A 203 6.00 -6.26 -17.37
N ASN A 204 7.15 -6.11 -16.71
CA ASN A 204 8.43 -6.63 -17.18
C ASN A 204 8.72 -8.09 -16.77
N PHE A 205 7.85 -8.73 -15.98
CA PHE A 205 8.10 -10.08 -15.46
C PHE A 205 8.05 -11.15 -16.55
N ILE A 206 7.11 -11.03 -17.50
CA ILE A 206 7.00 -11.98 -18.63
C ILE A 206 8.26 -11.90 -19.50
N GLN A 207 8.75 -10.69 -19.78
CA GLN A 207 9.98 -10.50 -20.55
C GLN A 207 11.19 -11.08 -19.82
N PHE A 208 11.25 -10.92 -18.50
CA PHE A 208 12.28 -11.53 -17.68
C PHE A 208 12.27 -13.06 -17.75
N VAL A 209 11.10 -13.70 -17.59
CA VAL A 209 10.97 -15.16 -17.68
C VAL A 209 11.37 -15.67 -19.06
N ASN A 210 10.94 -14.99 -20.13
CA ASN A 210 11.26 -15.38 -21.51
C ASN A 210 12.76 -15.26 -21.83
N ARG A 211 13.50 -14.33 -21.20
CA ARG A 211 14.96 -14.23 -21.37
C ARG A 211 15.73 -15.38 -20.71
N MET A 212 15.10 -16.10 -19.78
CA MET A 212 15.71 -17.22 -19.06
C MET A 212 15.37 -18.59 -19.66
N ALA A 213 14.44 -18.64 -20.62
CA ALA A 213 14.01 -19.86 -21.32
C ALA A 213 14.90 -20.11 -22.55
#